data_AF-A0A661EJZ1-F1
#
_entry.id   AF-A0A661EJZ1-F1
#
_cell.length_a   1.000
_cell.length_b   1.000
_cell.length_c   1.000
_cell.angle_alpha   90.00
_cell.angle_beta   90.00
_cell.angle_gamma   90.00
#
_symmetry.space_group_name_H-M   'P 1'
#
loop_
_entity.id
_entity.type
_entity.pdbx_description
1 polymer ?
#
loop_
_entity_poly.entity_id
_entity_poly.type
_entity_poly.pdbx_seq_one_letter_code
_entity_poly.pdbx_strand_id
1 'polypeptide(L)'
;TGYQTWLHGEAVGLGMRMAADLSVLIGSLSADDAQRINRLIDRTGLPNQLPANSDPQRLLELIYADKKTESGTLTFITMNGIGNATINKGITDQQVLQTLEQFR
;
A
#
# COMPACT_ATOMS: atom_id res chain seq x y z
N THR A 1 11.24 -22.42 -5.18
CA THR A 1 9.98 -21.73 -4.87
C THR A 1 10.34 -20.34 -4.39
N GLY A 2 10.13 -19.30 -5.20
CA GLY A 2 10.71 -17.95 -5.02
C GLY A 2 10.18 -17.11 -3.83
N TYR A 3 9.65 -17.75 -2.79
CA TYR A 3 9.15 -17.10 -1.57
C TYR A 3 10.25 -17.11 -0.49
N GLN A 4 11.27 -16.25 -0.59
CA GLN A 4 12.43 -16.34 0.32
C GLN A 4 12.88 -15.03 0.97
N THR A 5 12.02 -14.02 1.13
CA THR A 5 12.45 -12.82 1.88
C THR A 5 11.41 -12.24 2.82
N TRP A 6 10.11 -12.38 2.54
CA TRP A 6 9.05 -11.80 3.38
C TRP A 6 8.00 -12.84 3.73
N LEU A 7 7.59 -12.87 5.00
CA LEU A 7 6.41 -13.59 5.44
C LEU A 7 5.16 -12.86 4.92
N HIS A 8 4.09 -13.62 4.69
CA HIS A 8 2.83 -13.05 4.20
C HIS A 8 2.31 -11.91 5.11
N GLY A 9 2.38 -12.09 6.43
CA GLY A 9 1.95 -11.07 7.39
C GLY A 9 2.78 -9.79 7.35
N GLU A 10 4.07 -9.88 7.03
CA GLU A 10 4.96 -8.72 6.88
C GLU A 10 4.57 -7.90 5.65
N ALA A 11 4.34 -8.59 4.52
CA ALA A 11 3.90 -7.94 3.28
C ALA A 11 2.52 -7.28 3.45
N VAL A 12 1.59 -7.96 4.14
CA VAL A 12 0.26 -7.40 4.44
C VAL A 12 0.35 -6.20 5.39
N GLY A 13 1.18 -6.28 6.42
CA GLY A 13 1.41 -5.18 7.37
C GLY A 13 1.90 -3.91 6.69
N LEU A 14 2.93 -4.01 5.86
CA LEU A 14 3.44 -2.89 5.08
C LEU A 14 2.40 -2.40 4.06
N GLY A 15 1.70 -3.31 3.39
CA GLY A 15 0.62 -2.99 2.46
C GLY A 15 -0.51 -2.16 3.11
N MET A 16 -0.87 -2.46 4.35
CA MET A 16 -1.87 -1.67 5.09
C MET A 16 -1.41 -0.24 5.37
N ARG A 17 -0.11 -0.03 5.68
CA ARG A 17 0.45 1.31 5.84
C ARG A 17 0.43 2.08 4.53
N MET A 18 0.87 1.45 3.45
CA MET A 18 0.84 2.04 2.11
C MET A 18 -0.59 2.38 1.68
N ALA A 19 -1.57 1.53 1.99
CA ALA A 19 -2.98 1.82 1.71
C ALA A 19 -3.51 3.01 2.54
N ALA A 20 -3.09 3.15 3.80
CA ALA A 20 -3.46 4.30 4.63
C ALA A 20 -2.83 5.60 4.08
N ASP A 21 -1.54 5.56 3.72
CA ASP A 21 -0.84 6.72 3.13
C ASP A 21 -1.44 7.13 1.78
N LEU A 22 -1.70 6.16 0.89
CA LEU A 22 -2.40 6.40 -0.36
C LEU A 22 -3.79 7.02 -0.14
N SER A 23 -4.51 6.58 0.89
CA SER A 23 -5.82 7.14 1.23
C SER A 23 -5.74 8.59 1.72
N VAL A 24 -4.66 8.96 2.41
CA VAL A 24 -4.38 10.37 2.76
C VAL A 24 -4.05 11.17 1.51
N LEU A 25 -3.19 10.63 0.63
CA LEU A 25 -2.76 11.29 -0.59
C LEU A 25 -3.93 11.64 -1.52
N ILE A 26 -4.94 10.77 -1.62
CA ILE A 26 -6.16 11.02 -2.41
C ILE A 26 -7.23 11.81 -1.64
N GLY A 27 -6.97 12.19 -0.39
CA GLY A 27 -7.88 12.99 0.44
C GLY A 27 -9.08 12.23 1.03
N SER A 28 -9.07 10.89 1.00
CA SER A 28 -10.16 10.08 1.57
C SER A 28 -9.94 9.71 3.04
N LEU A 29 -8.71 9.84 3.57
CA LEU A 29 -8.39 9.58 4.96
C LEU A 29 -7.70 10.79 5.59
N SER A 30 -8.01 11.07 6.86
CA SER A 30 -7.30 12.11 7.62
C SER A 30 -5.88 11.65 7.99
N ALA A 31 -4.93 12.59 8.08
CA ALA A 31 -3.58 12.29 8.54
C ALA A 31 -3.57 11.72 9.98
N ASP A 32 -4.48 12.19 10.85
CA ASP A 32 -4.61 11.70 12.22
C ASP A 32 -5.05 10.23 12.27
N ASP A 33 -6.00 9.83 11.43
CA ASP A 33 -6.43 8.43 11.35
C ASP A 33 -5.33 7.55 10.76
N ALA A 34 -4.63 8.01 9.72
CA ALA A 34 -3.46 7.30 9.19
C ALA A 34 -2.39 7.09 10.26
N GLN A 35 -2.09 8.11 11.07
CA GLN A 35 -1.17 7.98 12.20
C GLN A 35 -1.65 6.98 13.24
N ARG A 36 -2.96 6.96 13.56
CA ARG A 36 -3.53 5.96 14.49
C ARG A 36 -3.36 4.54 13.97
N ILE A 37 -3.58 4.31 12.67
CA ILE A 37 -3.38 3.02 12.01
C ILE A 37 -1.90 2.63 12.08
N ASN A 38 -1.00 3.53 11.70
CA ASN A 38 0.44 3.28 11.71
C ASN A 38 0.94 2.91 13.12
N ARG A 39 0.52 3.64 14.16
CA ARG A 39 0.86 3.33 15.55
C ARG A 39 0.38 1.94 16.00
N LEU A 40 -0.77 1.48 15.49
CA LEU A 40 -1.25 0.13 15.79
C LEU A 40 -0.39 -0.93 15.10
N ILE A 41 -0.03 -0.70 13.83
CA ILE A 41 0.84 -1.61 13.08
C ILE A 41 2.25 -1.63 13.69
N ASP A 42 2.80 -0.50 14.15
CA ASP A 42 4.11 -0.44 14.84
C ASP A 42 4.17 -1.39 16.03
N ARG A 43 3.07 -1.52 16.79
CA ARG A 43 3.00 -2.41 17.97
C ARG A 43 3.07 -3.89 17.64
N THR A 44 2.91 -4.26 16.39
CA THR A 44 3.00 -5.66 15.94
C THR A 44 4.43 -6.09 15.63
N GLY A 45 5.38 -5.15 15.55
CA GLY A 45 6.76 -5.43 15.15
C GLY A 45 6.93 -5.76 13.66
N LEU A 46 5.89 -5.56 12.84
CA LEU A 46 5.97 -5.78 11.39
C LEU A 46 6.81 -4.68 10.71
N PRO A 47 7.44 -4.99 9.57
CA PRO A 47 8.21 -4.01 8.81
C PRO A 47 7.41 -2.76 8.46
N ASN A 48 8.11 -1.62 8.43
CA ASN A 48 7.54 -0.31 8.13
C ASN A 48 8.11 0.33 6.85
N GLN A 49 9.09 -0.31 6.21
CA GLN A 49 9.72 0.13 4.98
C GLN A 49 9.93 -1.05 4.03
N LEU A 50 9.97 -0.75 2.73
CA LEU A 50 10.41 -1.66 1.68
C LEU A 50 11.91 -1.96 1.87
N PRO A 51 12.40 -3.11 1.36
CA PRO A 51 13.83 -3.36 1.28
C PRO A 51 14.53 -2.24 0.50
N ALA A 52 15.71 -1.81 0.96
CA ALA A 52 16.45 -0.69 0.36
C ALA A 52 16.75 -0.84 -1.15
N ASN A 53 16.82 -2.07 -1.64
CA ASN A 53 17.03 -2.41 -3.05
C ASN A 53 15.73 -2.55 -3.86
N SER A 54 14.58 -2.16 -3.29
CA SER A 54 13.30 -2.17 -4.00
C SER A 54 13.25 -1.03 -5.01
N ASP A 55 12.81 -1.36 -6.22
CA ASP A 55 12.56 -0.41 -7.30
C ASP A 55 11.03 -0.19 -7.42
N PRO A 56 10.52 1.02 -7.11
CA PRO A 56 9.10 1.35 -7.22
C PRO A 56 8.51 1.09 -8.61
N GLN A 57 9.28 1.32 -9.68
CA GLN A 57 8.81 1.07 -11.03
C GLN A 57 8.58 -0.42 -11.25
N ARG A 58 9.55 -1.25 -10.82
CA ARG A 58 9.42 -2.70 -10.86
C ARG A 58 8.27 -3.22 -9.99
N LEU A 59 8.06 -2.62 -8.82
CA LEU A 59 6.93 -2.99 -7.95
C LEU A 59 5.59 -2.67 -8.61
N LEU A 60 5.46 -1.52 -9.27
CA LEU A 60 4.26 -1.17 -10.04
C LEU A 60 3.98 -2.21 -11.14
N GLU A 61 4.99 -2.60 -11.92
CA GLU A 61 4.86 -3.66 -12.93
C GLU A 61 4.38 -4.98 -12.33
N LEU A 62 4.90 -5.36 -11.15
CA LEU A 62 4.47 -6.57 -10.45
C LEU A 62 3.02 -6.49 -9.98
N ILE A 63 2.57 -5.32 -9.52
CA ILE A 63 1.16 -5.09 -9.14
C ILE A 63 0.24 -5.30 -10.35
N TYR A 64 0.63 -4.81 -11.54
CA TYR A 64 -0.11 -5.03 -12.78
C TYR A 64 -0.13 -6.51 -13.21
N ALA A 65 0.94 -7.26 -12.97
CA ALA A 65 1.03 -8.67 -13.32
C ALA A 65 0.18 -9.57 -12.41
N ASP A 66 0.07 -9.24 -11.11
CA ASP A 66 -0.66 -10.02 -10.11
C ASP A 66 -2.18 -9.78 -10.18
N LYS A 67 -2.60 -8.51 -10.29
CA LYS A 67 -4.02 -8.16 -10.33
C LYS A 67 -4.57 -8.37 -11.73
N LYS A 68 -5.60 -9.21 -11.87
CA LYS A 68 -6.44 -9.25 -13.08
C LYS A 68 -7.01 -7.85 -13.33
N THR A 69 -6.34 -7.08 -14.18
CA THR A 69 -6.78 -5.75 -14.60
C THR A 69 -7.89 -5.94 -15.63
N GLU A 70 -9.14 -5.69 -15.23
CA GLU A 70 -10.17 -5.46 -16.23
C GLU A 70 -9.85 -4.12 -16.90
N SER A 71 -9.54 -4.17 -18.21
CA SER A 71 -9.29 -2.99 -19.04
C SER A 71 -8.10 -2.11 -18.59
N GLY A 72 -7.06 -2.69 -18.00
CA GLY A 72 -5.84 -1.95 -17.61
C GLY A 72 -6.00 -1.03 -16.40
N THR A 73 -7.13 -1.10 -15.68
CA THR A 73 -7.37 -0.29 -14.49
C THR A 73 -7.04 -1.09 -13.22
N LEU A 74 -6.11 -0.58 -12.40
CA LEU A 74 -5.80 -1.19 -11.11
C LEU A 74 -6.94 -0.99 -10.12
N THR A 75 -7.26 -2.05 -9.38
CA THR A 75 -8.24 -2.00 -8.29
C THR A 75 -7.52 -2.03 -6.95
N PHE A 76 -7.66 -0.95 -6.19
CA PHE A 76 -7.12 -0.79 -4.84
C PHE A 76 -8.23 -0.82 -3.80
N ILE A 77 -7.86 -1.21 -2.58
CA ILE A 77 -8.68 -0.98 -1.39
C ILE A 77 -8.10 0.23 -0.68
N THR A 78 -8.88 1.29 -0.56
CA THR A 78 -8.54 2.53 0.17
C THR A 78 -9.46 2.69 1.37
N MET A 79 -9.19 3.69 2.21
CA MET A 79 -9.93 3.93 3.44
C MET A 79 -10.65 5.28 3.39
N ASN A 80 -11.88 5.33 3.90
CA ASN A 80 -12.68 6.53 4.10
C ASN A 80 -13.03 6.70 5.58
N GLY A 81 -12.00 6.73 6.42
CA GLY A 81 -12.08 6.62 7.88
C GLY A 81 -11.77 5.21 8.41
N ILE A 82 -11.44 5.13 9.70
CA ILE A 82 -11.15 3.85 10.38
C ILE A 82 -12.41 2.96 10.41
N GLY A 83 -12.26 1.72 9.94
CA GLY A 83 -13.37 0.76 9.83
C GLY A 83 -14.18 0.89 8.55
N ASN A 84 -13.84 1.83 7.66
CA ASN A 84 -14.52 2.04 6.38
C ASN A 84 -13.55 1.88 5.21
N ALA A 85 -13.58 0.71 4.57
CA ALA A 85 -12.76 0.41 3.39
C ALA A 85 -13.60 0.50 2.11
N THR A 86 -13.02 1.07 1.06
CA THR A 86 -13.68 1.32 -0.22
C THR A 86 -12.85 0.74 -1.35
N ILE A 87 -13.52 0.15 -2.34
CA ILE A 87 -12.89 -0.28 -3.59
C ILE A 87 -12.68 0.97 -4.46
N ASN A 88 -11.44 1.26 -4.83
CA ASN A 88 -11.08 2.40 -5.65
C ASN A 88 -10.38 1.94 -6.95
N LYS A 89 -10.93 2.36 -8.09
CA LYS A 89 -10.40 2.09 -9.43
C LYS A 89 -9.82 3.35 -10.11
N GLY A 90 -9.80 4.49 -9.40
CA GLY A 90 -9.33 5.79 -9.90
C GLY A 90 -7.92 6.16 -9.43
N ILE A 91 -7.16 5.21 -8.90
CA ILE A 91 -5.78 5.45 -8.45
C ILE A 91 -4.85 5.50 -9.66
N THR A 92 -4.07 6.56 -9.77
CA THR A 92 -3.11 6.73 -10.87
C THR A 92 -1.77 6.09 -10.54
N ASP A 93 -1.03 5.67 -11.57
CA ASP A 93 0.34 5.15 -11.41
C ASP A 93 1.24 6.13 -10.64
N GLN A 94 1.08 7.44 -10.86
CA GLN A 94 1.82 8.47 -10.14
C GLN A 94 1.55 8.44 -8.63
N GLN A 95 0.29 8.24 -8.21
CA GLN A 95 -0.05 8.14 -6.79
C GLN A 95 0.52 6.86 -6.17
N VAL A 96 0.52 5.75 -6.92
CA VAL A 96 1.15 4.50 -6.47
C VAL A 96 2.65 4.67 -6.31
N LEU A 97 3.33 5.23 -7.32
CA LEU A 97 4.77 5.49 -7.28
C LEU A 97 5.15 6.44 -6.16
N GLN A 98 4.41 7.52 -5.96
CA GLN A 98 4.63 8.44 -4.84
C GLN A 98 4.49 7.74 -3.50
N THR A 99 3.51 6.85 -3.34
CA THR A 99 3.35 6.04 -2.13
C THR A 99 4.55 5.11 -1.95
N LEU A 100 4.95 4.37 -2.99
CA LEU A 100 6.08 3.44 -2.91
C LEU A 100 7.40 4.13 -2.55
N GLU A 101 7.67 5.32 -3.11
CA GLU A 101 8.87 6.11 -2.80
C GLU A 101 8.91 6.57 -1.34
N GLN A 102 7.76 6.87 -0.72
CA GLN A 102 7.70 7.26 0.70
C GLN A 102 8.10 6.14 1.66
N PHE A 103 7.96 4.87 1.22
CA PHE A 103 8.23 3.70 2.04
C PHE A 103 9.57 3.04 1.72
N ARG A 104 10.44 3.68 0.95
CA ARG A 104 11.81 3.19 0.71
C ARG A 104 12.72 3.34 1.93
#